data_AF-A0A4W3J3G9-F1
#
_entry.id   AF-A0A4W3J3G9-F1
#
_cell.length_a   1.000
_cell.length_b   1.000
_cell.length_c   1.000
_cell.angle_alpha   90.00
_cell.angle_beta   90.00
_cell.angle_gamma   90.00
#
_symmetry.space_group_name_H-M   'P 1'
#
loop_
_entity.id
_entity.type
_entity.pdbx_description
1 polymer ?
#
loop_
_entity_poly.entity_id
_entity_poly.type
_entity_poly.pdbx_seq_one_letter_code
_entity_poly.pdbx_strand_id
1 'polypeptide(L)'
;MTMDMEEEVKPSQVNDITAMLNKDPQSKRRILTYLLLVSLLLFLVAFLLGYITFRKSCKSCMEMDSECATTMSEDESDYQIYVPQEKELYWDDLHTMLKKYLDKQEIEDNIRKVSEFSHPSGSEQQVVLSRYVYQKLQSRRLNHVWTDSHYVNLPFPNRLSPNFVQLVEGNETRELLELEDEEVYCAYSAQGKATGGLVYAFYGREEDYIRLDEMNVTVKNNIVIVRIGQTSFAEQVAVAQKFGAVGVLIYPDPEDIPQSPRGVGILASTSFNGHVHLGTGDPFTPGFPSFNHTQFPPVTSSALPKILAQPISSKIAKKLMNKLSGRLAPREWRGRLPSTLYYLGPNLKSPGLRVQMGVNNDMKSTMIYNVFGSIEGLQEPDRYIIMGAQRDAWGPGAAKSGVGTAILLELAHAFSEMTMNGFKPRRSLLFASWDAGEFGSVGATEWLEGYLTMMHLKAAAYFNLDRAVLGKNTLATRERTVTTLPRHCNTQSLHSRLRVRDTVTHSHYTPGSGGERHSNTLPPALTTTTTTTTTRF
;
A
#
# COMPACT_ATOMS: atom_id res chain seq x y z
N MET A 1 59.89 -32.98 -17.73
CA MET A 1 59.22 -33.32 -19.00
C MET A 1 58.30 -32.15 -19.31
N THR A 2 58.69 -31.32 -20.29
CA THR A 2 57.89 -30.36 -21.10
C THR A 2 57.05 -29.29 -20.37
N MET A 3 57.04 -28.01 -20.74
CA MET A 3 57.71 -27.21 -21.76
C MET A 3 57.34 -25.74 -21.44
N ASP A 4 58.33 -24.84 -21.41
CA ASP A 4 58.11 -23.39 -21.52
C ASP A 4 57.64 -23.06 -22.95
N MET A 5 56.67 -22.16 -23.07
CA MET A 5 56.46 -21.35 -24.28
C MET A 5 56.02 -19.94 -23.87
N GLU A 6 56.92 -19.00 -24.07
CA GLU A 6 56.65 -17.57 -24.19
C GLU A 6 55.75 -17.30 -25.40
N GLU A 7 54.82 -16.34 -25.29
CA GLU A 7 54.30 -15.67 -26.48
C GLU A 7 54.14 -14.17 -26.24
N GLU A 8 55.04 -13.42 -26.87
CA GLU A 8 55.04 -11.97 -27.03
C GLU A 8 53.79 -11.50 -27.79
N VAL A 9 53.07 -10.51 -27.25
CA VAL A 9 52.05 -9.77 -28.00
C VAL A 9 52.72 -8.67 -28.82
N LYS A 10 52.93 -8.93 -30.12
CA LYS A 10 53.37 -7.94 -31.12
C LYS A 10 52.24 -6.95 -31.46
N PRO A 11 52.50 -5.62 -31.51
CA PRO A 11 51.54 -4.65 -32.01
C PRO A 11 51.74 -4.45 -33.52
N SER A 12 51.00 -5.17 -34.35
CA SER A 12 51.00 -4.91 -35.80
C SER A 12 49.64 -5.22 -36.41
N GLN A 13 48.77 -4.20 -36.48
CA GLN A 13 47.72 -4.08 -37.50
C GLN A 13 46.94 -2.76 -37.43
N VAL A 14 47.03 -2.01 -36.32
CA VAL A 14 46.33 -0.70 -36.18
C VAL A 14 47.04 0.44 -36.93
N ASN A 15 48.32 0.28 -37.26
CA ASN A 15 49.10 1.34 -37.92
C ASN A 15 48.94 1.41 -39.45
N ASP A 16 48.27 0.43 -40.08
CA ASP A 16 48.19 0.34 -41.55
C ASP A 16 46.94 1.04 -42.15
N ILE A 17 45.84 1.12 -41.40
CA ILE A 17 44.63 1.83 -41.86
C ILE A 17 44.84 3.35 -41.81
N THR A 18 45.57 3.82 -40.81
CA THR A 18 45.86 5.24 -40.59
C THR A 18 46.86 5.79 -41.62
N ALA A 19 47.72 4.94 -42.17
CA ALA A 19 48.71 5.31 -43.21
C ALA A 19 48.10 5.40 -44.62
N MET A 20 47.01 4.69 -44.91
CA MET A 20 46.29 4.77 -46.19
C MET A 20 45.45 6.04 -46.36
N LEU A 21 45.11 6.74 -45.28
CA LEU A 21 44.22 7.91 -45.29
C LEU A 21 44.92 9.25 -45.61
N ASN A 22 46.22 9.26 -45.91
CA ASN A 22 47.01 10.48 -46.14
C ASN A 22 47.57 10.63 -47.55
N LYS A 23 46.88 10.12 -48.58
CA LYS A 23 47.17 10.48 -49.97
C LYS A 23 45.92 10.97 -50.73
N ASP A 24 46.02 12.23 -51.12
CA ASP A 24 45.25 12.93 -52.16
C ASP A 24 43.76 13.26 -51.83
N PRO A 25 43.37 14.56 -51.73
CA PRO A 25 41.99 14.98 -51.44
C PRO A 25 40.94 14.52 -52.46
N GLN A 26 41.33 14.10 -53.67
CA GLN A 26 40.40 13.50 -54.63
C GLN A 26 40.01 12.05 -54.30
N SER A 27 40.85 11.29 -53.58
CA SER A 27 40.57 9.88 -53.24
C SER A 27 39.58 9.75 -52.08
N LYS A 28 39.63 10.68 -51.10
CA LYS A 28 38.72 10.72 -49.94
C LYS A 28 37.26 10.92 -50.33
N ARG A 29 36.99 11.78 -51.32
CA ARG A 29 35.63 11.98 -51.84
C ARG A 29 35.08 10.72 -52.50
N ARG A 30 35.93 9.98 -53.25
CA ARG A 30 35.54 8.72 -53.89
C ARG A 30 35.23 7.63 -52.86
N ILE A 31 36.07 7.47 -51.84
CA ILE A 31 35.85 6.51 -50.75
C ILE A 31 34.56 6.84 -49.98
N LEU A 32 34.31 8.12 -49.69
CA LEU A 32 33.08 8.54 -49.01
C LEU A 32 31.83 8.29 -49.88
N THR A 33 31.90 8.51 -51.20
CA THR A 33 30.80 8.16 -52.11
C THR A 33 30.56 6.66 -52.20
N TYR A 34 31.62 5.83 -52.19
CA TYR A 34 31.45 4.37 -52.16
C TYR A 34 30.83 3.89 -50.84
N LEU A 35 31.23 4.46 -49.70
CA LEU A 35 30.61 4.14 -48.41
C LEU A 35 29.13 4.54 -48.35
N LEU A 36 28.77 5.69 -48.90
CA LEU A 36 27.37 6.12 -49.01
C LEU A 36 26.56 5.21 -49.95
N LEU A 37 27.13 4.79 -51.08
CA LEU A 37 26.47 3.87 -52.01
C LEU A 37 26.28 2.48 -51.40
N VAL A 38 27.27 1.96 -50.66
CA VAL A 38 27.16 0.68 -49.95
C VAL A 38 26.11 0.76 -48.84
N SER A 39 26.08 1.86 -48.09
CA SER A 39 25.06 2.08 -47.06
C SER A 39 23.64 2.15 -47.65
N LEU A 40 23.47 2.85 -48.78
CA LEU A 40 22.19 2.92 -49.49
C LEU A 40 21.77 1.54 -50.03
N LEU A 41 22.71 0.76 -50.56
CA LEU A 41 22.44 -0.60 -51.05
C LEU A 41 22.00 -1.52 -49.91
N LEU A 42 22.67 -1.47 -48.75
CA LEU A 42 22.28 -2.24 -47.56
C LEU A 42 20.90 -1.84 -47.06
N PHE A 43 20.58 -0.54 -47.07
CA PHE A 43 19.25 -0.06 -46.70
C PHE A 43 18.16 -0.57 -47.66
N LEU A 44 18.41 -0.54 -48.98
CA LEU A 44 17.47 -1.05 -49.99
C LEU A 44 17.26 -2.56 -49.87
N VAL A 45 18.33 -3.33 -49.62
CA VAL A 45 18.23 -4.79 -49.41
C VAL A 45 17.46 -5.10 -48.12
N ALA A 46 17.73 -4.39 -47.02
CA ALA A 46 16.97 -4.54 -45.77
C ALA A 46 15.49 -4.16 -45.95
N PHE A 47 15.21 -3.09 -46.70
CA PHE A 47 13.86 -2.66 -47.02
C PHE A 47 13.11 -3.67 -47.90
N LEU A 48 13.77 -4.24 -48.91
CA LEU A 48 13.20 -5.31 -49.75
C LEU A 48 12.94 -6.59 -48.95
N LEU A 49 13.87 -6.98 -48.06
CA LEU A 49 13.67 -8.12 -47.17
C LEU A 49 12.50 -7.88 -46.21
N GLY A 50 12.40 -6.69 -45.61
CA GLY A 50 11.27 -6.27 -44.78
C GLY A 50 9.93 -6.24 -45.54
N TYR A 51 9.96 -5.79 -46.80
CA TYR A 51 8.78 -5.78 -47.66
C TYR A 51 8.31 -7.20 -48.02
N ILE A 52 9.25 -8.12 -48.30
CA ILE A 52 8.93 -9.52 -48.62
C ILE A 52 8.39 -10.27 -47.38
N THR A 53 8.95 -10.04 -46.19
CA THR A 53 8.45 -10.67 -44.95
C THR A 53 7.07 -10.12 -44.57
N PHE A 54 6.85 -8.81 -44.71
CA PHE A 54 5.54 -8.20 -44.46
C PHE A 54 4.46 -8.71 -45.44
N ARG A 55 4.80 -8.92 -46.71
CA ARG A 55 3.87 -9.47 -47.71
C ARG A 55 3.61 -10.97 -47.54
N LYS A 56 4.58 -11.75 -47.05
CA LYS A 56 4.36 -13.18 -46.68
C LYS A 56 3.44 -13.32 -45.48
N SER A 57 3.50 -12.41 -44.51
CA SER A 57 2.57 -12.41 -43.37
C SER A 57 1.13 -12.09 -43.79
N CYS A 58 0.93 -11.31 -44.86
CA CYS A 58 -0.40 -10.96 -45.36
C CYS A 58 -1.05 -12.05 -46.26
N LYS A 59 -0.28 -13.01 -46.78
CA LYS A 59 -0.82 -14.16 -47.54
C LYS A 59 -1.28 -15.31 -46.64
N SER A 60 -0.66 -15.48 -45.48
CA SER A 60 -1.07 -16.50 -44.49
C SER A 60 -2.41 -16.21 -43.81
N CYS A 61 -2.97 -15.01 -43.99
CA CYS A 61 -4.29 -14.63 -43.46
C CYS A 61 -5.44 -14.82 -44.45
N MET A 62 -5.19 -15.30 -45.69
CA MET A 62 -6.25 -15.53 -46.69
C MET A 62 -6.36 -16.99 -47.15
N GLU A 63 -5.55 -17.92 -46.65
CA GLU A 63 -5.54 -19.33 -47.11
C GLU A 63 -6.19 -20.32 -46.12
N MET A 64 -6.92 -19.87 -45.09
CA MET A 64 -7.66 -20.76 -44.18
C MET A 64 -9.18 -20.83 -44.42
N ASP A 65 -9.72 -20.21 -45.48
CA ASP A 65 -11.15 -20.23 -45.82
C ASP A 65 -11.45 -20.77 -47.24
N SER A 66 -10.68 -21.75 -47.75
CA SER A 66 -10.88 -22.25 -49.13
C SER A 66 -10.90 -23.78 -49.30
N GLU A 67 -11.08 -24.56 -48.23
CA GLU A 67 -11.31 -26.01 -48.34
C GLU A 67 -12.59 -26.43 -47.63
N CYS A 68 -13.74 -26.03 -48.20
CA CYS A 68 -15.00 -26.77 -48.12
C CYS A 68 -16.00 -26.14 -49.11
N ALA A 69 -15.84 -26.41 -50.40
CA ALA A 69 -16.89 -26.20 -51.38
C ALA A 69 -17.07 -27.50 -52.17
N THR A 70 -17.74 -28.44 -51.52
CA THR A 70 -18.33 -29.60 -52.17
C THR A 70 -19.46 -29.11 -53.09
N THR A 71 -19.40 -29.57 -54.34
CA THR A 71 -20.50 -29.65 -55.30
C THR A 71 -21.87 -29.73 -54.65
N MET A 72 -22.79 -28.79 -54.93
CA MET A 72 -24.23 -29.08 -55.08
C MET A 72 -24.91 -27.97 -55.91
N SER A 73 -25.93 -28.44 -56.62
CA SER A 73 -26.81 -27.86 -57.63
C SER A 73 -27.46 -26.52 -57.29
N GLU A 74 -27.82 -25.82 -58.38
CA GLU A 74 -28.80 -24.75 -58.44
C GLU A 74 -30.11 -25.18 -57.76
N ASP A 75 -30.46 -24.54 -56.65
CA ASP A 75 -31.83 -24.34 -56.19
C ASP A 75 -31.84 -23.09 -55.28
N GLU A 76 -32.49 -22.03 -55.77
CA GLU A 76 -32.72 -20.79 -55.03
C GLU A 76 -33.57 -21.07 -53.78
N SER A 77 -32.95 -20.97 -52.61
CA SER A 77 -33.68 -20.75 -51.36
C SER A 77 -32.90 -19.79 -50.46
N ASP A 78 -33.64 -18.80 -49.97
CA ASP A 78 -33.20 -17.64 -49.19
C ASP A 78 -32.59 -18.06 -47.85
N TYR A 79 -31.28 -18.32 -47.82
CA TYR A 79 -30.53 -18.50 -46.58
C TYR A 79 -30.16 -17.13 -46.01
N GLN A 80 -31.01 -16.59 -45.14
CA GLN A 80 -30.59 -15.51 -44.24
C GLN A 80 -29.48 -16.02 -43.32
N ILE A 81 -28.27 -15.47 -43.50
CA ILE A 81 -27.17 -15.62 -42.55
C ILE A 81 -27.60 -14.91 -41.25
N TYR A 82 -27.98 -15.70 -40.25
CA TYR A 82 -28.24 -15.18 -38.91
C TYR A 82 -26.90 -14.82 -38.26
N VAL A 83 -26.40 -13.60 -38.50
CA VAL A 83 -25.34 -13.02 -37.69
C VAL A 83 -25.96 -12.75 -36.32
N PRO A 84 -25.54 -13.41 -35.23
CA PRO A 84 -26.05 -13.09 -33.90
C PRO A 84 -25.77 -11.61 -33.67
N GLN A 85 -26.81 -10.78 -33.55
CA GLN A 85 -26.63 -9.42 -33.11
C GLN A 85 -26.04 -9.49 -31.70
N GLU A 86 -24.77 -9.10 -31.55
CA GLU A 86 -24.22 -8.89 -30.22
C GLU A 86 -25.12 -7.88 -29.52
N LYS A 87 -25.80 -8.31 -28.45
CA LYS A 87 -26.66 -7.42 -27.67
C LYS A 87 -25.78 -6.30 -27.13
N GLU A 88 -25.99 -5.08 -27.65
CA GLU A 88 -25.34 -3.90 -27.08
C GLU A 88 -25.76 -3.75 -25.61
N LEU A 89 -24.78 -3.77 -24.71
CA LEU A 89 -24.99 -3.61 -23.28
C LEU A 89 -24.91 -2.12 -22.93
N TYR A 90 -25.95 -1.62 -22.26
CA TYR A 90 -25.99 -0.27 -21.74
C TYR A 90 -25.64 -0.25 -20.25
N TRP A 91 -25.45 0.95 -19.69
CA TRP A 91 -25.09 1.12 -18.28
C TRP A 91 -26.03 0.38 -17.31
N ASP A 92 -27.34 0.43 -17.57
CA ASP A 92 -28.34 -0.23 -16.72
C ASP A 92 -28.25 -1.76 -16.80
N ASP A 93 -27.90 -2.32 -17.97
CA ASP A 93 -27.62 -3.77 -18.10
C ASP A 93 -26.40 -4.12 -17.25
N LEU A 94 -25.30 -3.36 -17.36
CA LEU A 94 -24.07 -3.60 -16.61
C LEU A 94 -24.28 -3.51 -15.09
N HIS A 95 -25.04 -2.51 -14.64
CA HIS A 95 -25.39 -2.35 -13.24
C HIS A 95 -26.27 -3.50 -12.73
N THR A 96 -27.20 -3.98 -13.56
CA THR A 96 -28.04 -5.15 -13.24
C THR A 96 -27.20 -6.42 -13.18
N MET A 97 -26.27 -6.63 -14.13
CA MET A 97 -25.35 -7.75 -14.13
C MET A 97 -24.44 -7.73 -12.90
N LEU A 98 -23.85 -6.58 -12.56
CA LEU A 98 -23.01 -6.44 -11.37
C LEU A 98 -23.79 -6.84 -10.10
N LYS A 99 -25.02 -6.33 -9.93
CA LYS A 99 -25.88 -6.72 -8.79
C LYS A 99 -26.23 -8.20 -8.78
N LYS A 100 -26.41 -8.81 -9.96
CA LYS A 100 -26.73 -10.23 -10.11
C LYS A 100 -25.56 -11.13 -9.72
N TYR A 101 -24.33 -10.76 -10.09
CA TYR A 101 -23.15 -11.60 -9.90
C TYR A 101 -22.41 -11.35 -8.59
N LEU A 102 -22.74 -10.28 -7.85
CA LEU A 102 -22.27 -10.08 -6.48
C LEU A 102 -23.02 -11.01 -5.51
N ASP A 103 -22.30 -11.98 -4.94
CA ASP A 103 -22.86 -12.91 -3.96
C ASP A 103 -22.50 -12.51 -2.51
N LYS A 104 -23.54 -12.26 -1.70
CA LYS A 104 -23.40 -11.96 -0.27
C LYS A 104 -22.77 -13.11 0.51
N GLN A 105 -23.11 -14.35 0.17
CA GLN A 105 -22.63 -15.54 0.86
C GLN A 105 -21.14 -15.74 0.63
N GLU A 106 -20.67 -15.57 -0.60
CA GLU A 106 -19.22 -15.63 -0.90
C GLU A 106 -18.45 -14.52 -0.16
N ILE A 107 -19.00 -13.30 -0.05
CA ILE A 107 -18.37 -12.25 0.75
C ILE A 107 -18.26 -12.69 2.22
N GLU A 108 -19.33 -13.21 2.82
CA GLU A 108 -19.31 -13.66 4.22
C GLU A 108 -18.35 -14.83 4.46
N ASP A 109 -18.31 -15.79 3.54
CA ASP A 109 -17.43 -16.95 3.65
C ASP A 109 -15.96 -16.57 3.45
N ASN A 110 -15.67 -15.66 2.53
CA ASN A 110 -14.33 -15.12 2.34
C ASN A 110 -13.88 -14.30 3.57
N ILE A 111 -14.76 -13.48 4.17
CA ILE A 111 -14.45 -12.78 5.43
C ILE A 111 -14.10 -13.80 6.52
N ARG A 112 -14.96 -14.82 6.72
CA ARG A 112 -14.75 -15.85 7.75
C ARG A 112 -13.43 -16.58 7.53
N LYS A 113 -13.07 -16.87 6.28
CA LYS A 113 -11.83 -17.58 5.96
C LYS A 113 -10.58 -16.74 6.18
N VAL A 114 -10.59 -15.49 5.71
CA VAL A 114 -9.46 -14.57 5.88
C VAL A 114 -9.26 -14.26 7.37
N SER A 115 -10.34 -14.09 8.11
CA SER A 115 -10.28 -13.66 9.52
C SER A 115 -10.28 -14.79 10.54
N GLU A 116 -9.93 -16.01 10.13
CA GLU A 116 -9.94 -17.19 11.00
C GLU A 116 -8.83 -17.12 12.05
N PHE A 117 -7.64 -16.66 11.65
CA PHE A 117 -6.44 -16.61 12.48
C PHE A 117 -5.69 -15.29 12.29
N SER A 118 -4.76 -15.00 13.20
CA SER A 118 -3.77 -13.95 12.98
C SER A 118 -2.87 -14.30 11.78
N HIS A 119 -2.59 -13.32 10.93
CA HIS A 119 -1.84 -13.50 9.68
C HIS A 119 -0.93 -12.29 9.37
N PRO A 120 0.03 -11.97 10.26
CA PRO A 120 0.98 -10.89 10.00
C PRO A 120 1.91 -11.26 8.85
N SER A 121 2.46 -10.27 8.16
CA SER A 121 3.47 -10.50 7.11
C SER A 121 4.67 -11.27 7.64
N GLY A 122 5.15 -12.21 6.83
CA GLY A 122 6.20 -13.15 7.20
C GLY A 122 5.74 -14.38 7.99
N SER A 123 4.47 -14.47 8.39
CA SER A 123 3.92 -15.68 9.03
C SER A 123 3.56 -16.78 8.03
N GLU A 124 3.55 -18.03 8.48
CA GLU A 124 3.08 -19.16 7.68
C GLU A 124 1.61 -19.01 7.28
N GLN A 125 0.78 -18.49 8.17
CA GLN A 125 -0.64 -18.22 7.93
C GLN A 125 -0.82 -17.23 6.77
N GLN A 126 0.01 -16.19 6.71
CA GLN A 126 -0.03 -15.24 5.61
C GLN A 126 0.40 -15.89 4.28
N VAL A 127 1.33 -16.84 4.28
CA VAL A 127 1.68 -17.62 3.06
C VAL A 127 0.53 -18.53 2.64
N VAL A 128 -0.18 -19.16 3.58
CA VAL A 128 -1.38 -19.96 3.28
C VAL A 128 -2.47 -19.08 2.65
N LEU A 129 -2.68 -17.89 3.21
CA LEU A 129 -3.68 -16.96 2.71
C LEU A 129 -3.33 -16.41 1.31
N SER A 130 -2.03 -16.26 0.99
CA SER A 130 -1.61 -15.79 -0.34
C SER A 130 -1.96 -16.80 -1.42
N ARG A 131 -1.71 -18.08 -1.12
CA ARG A 131 -2.08 -19.21 -1.98
C ARG A 131 -3.59 -19.33 -2.12
N TYR A 132 -4.34 -19.13 -1.04
CA TYR A 132 -5.80 -19.13 -1.09
C TYR A 132 -6.34 -18.05 -2.04
N VAL A 133 -5.87 -16.81 -1.92
CA VAL A 133 -6.26 -15.71 -2.82
C VAL A 133 -5.86 -16.01 -4.26
N TYR A 134 -4.64 -16.49 -4.47
CA TYR A 134 -4.16 -16.89 -5.80
C TYR A 134 -5.07 -17.96 -6.43
N GLN A 135 -5.40 -19.01 -5.69
CA GLN A 135 -6.29 -20.09 -6.15
C GLN A 135 -7.70 -19.59 -6.43
N LYS A 136 -8.25 -18.72 -5.57
CA LYS A 136 -9.56 -18.10 -5.82
C LYS A 136 -9.53 -17.29 -7.12
N LEU A 137 -8.54 -16.42 -7.33
CA LEU A 137 -8.41 -15.66 -8.58
C LEU A 137 -8.20 -16.57 -9.80
N GLN A 138 -7.34 -17.58 -9.69
CA GLN A 138 -7.08 -18.53 -10.78
C GLN A 138 -8.33 -19.32 -11.18
N SER A 139 -9.18 -19.69 -10.21
CA SER A 139 -10.45 -20.36 -10.51
C SER A 139 -11.48 -19.45 -11.18
N ARG A 140 -11.30 -18.11 -11.15
CA ARG A 140 -12.23 -17.15 -11.75
C ARG A 140 -12.02 -16.87 -13.25
N ARG A 141 -11.36 -17.74 -14.02
CA ARG A 141 -11.19 -17.58 -15.49
C ARG A 141 -10.68 -16.19 -15.93
N LEU A 142 -9.88 -15.54 -15.08
CA LEU A 142 -9.22 -14.28 -15.41
C LEU A 142 -8.18 -14.51 -16.52
N ASN A 143 -7.85 -13.48 -17.30
CA ASN A 143 -6.87 -13.60 -18.38
C ASN A 143 -5.48 -13.96 -17.85
N HIS A 144 -5.05 -13.29 -16.78
CA HIS A 144 -3.77 -13.54 -16.13
C HIS A 144 -3.90 -13.53 -14.61
N VAL A 145 -3.16 -14.43 -13.95
CA VAL A 145 -3.03 -14.49 -12.48
C VAL A 145 -1.57 -14.79 -12.16
N TRP A 146 -0.94 -13.98 -11.32
CA TRP A 146 0.47 -14.14 -10.96
C TRP A 146 0.75 -13.63 -9.54
N THR A 147 1.94 -13.91 -9.04
CA THR A 147 2.45 -13.40 -7.77
C THR A 147 3.69 -12.56 -8.00
N ASP A 148 3.90 -11.57 -7.14
CA ASP A 148 5.11 -10.75 -7.09
C ASP A 148 5.67 -10.82 -5.67
N SER A 149 6.96 -11.09 -5.55
CA SER A 149 7.61 -11.36 -4.27
C SER A 149 8.79 -10.44 -4.05
N HIS A 150 8.85 -9.84 -2.86
CA HIS A 150 9.93 -8.95 -2.44
C HIS A 150 10.53 -9.45 -1.13
N TYR A 151 11.84 -9.25 -0.95
CA TYR A 151 12.51 -9.47 0.33
C TYR A 151 12.67 -8.12 1.01
N VAL A 152 11.94 -7.91 2.11
CA VAL A 152 11.88 -6.64 2.84
C VAL A 152 12.31 -6.82 4.28
N ASN A 153 12.86 -5.78 4.88
CA ASN A 153 13.30 -5.84 6.28
C ASN A 153 12.17 -5.42 7.23
N LEU A 154 11.56 -6.40 7.90
CA LEU A 154 10.46 -6.18 8.85
C LEU A 154 10.93 -6.39 10.31
N PRO A 155 10.54 -5.51 11.25
CA PRO A 155 10.82 -5.66 12.67
C PRO A 155 9.85 -6.62 13.35
N PHE A 156 10.33 -7.41 14.31
CA PHE A 156 9.50 -8.29 15.15
C PHE A 156 9.95 -8.24 16.61
N PRO A 157 9.04 -8.39 17.60
CA PRO A 157 9.42 -8.44 19.02
C PRO A 157 10.42 -9.56 19.31
N ASN A 158 11.45 -9.26 20.11
CA ASN A 158 12.41 -10.25 20.57
C ASN A 158 11.85 -11.01 21.78
N ARG A 159 11.47 -12.28 21.59
CA ARG A 159 10.91 -13.14 22.67
C ARG A 159 11.91 -13.47 23.79
N LEU A 160 13.22 -13.37 23.55
CA LEU A 160 14.24 -13.60 24.56
C LEU A 160 14.51 -12.35 25.41
N SER A 161 14.19 -11.17 24.87
CA SER A 161 14.34 -9.89 25.56
C SER A 161 13.12 -9.01 25.28
N PRO A 162 11.97 -9.28 25.93
CA PRO A 162 10.74 -8.58 25.62
C PRO A 162 10.81 -7.08 25.91
N ASN A 163 9.94 -6.33 25.25
CA ASN A 163 9.75 -4.91 25.55
C ASN A 163 9.21 -4.76 26.97
N PHE A 164 9.59 -3.68 27.65
CA PHE A 164 9.16 -3.46 29.03
C PHE A 164 8.92 -2.00 29.34
N VAL A 165 8.06 -1.76 30.33
CA VAL A 165 7.85 -0.47 30.96
C VAL A 165 7.90 -0.67 32.47
N GLN A 166 8.65 0.17 33.18
CA GLN A 166 8.79 0.08 34.64
C GLN A 166 8.94 1.44 35.28
N LEU A 167 8.64 1.50 36.57
CA LEU A 167 8.90 2.65 37.43
C LEU A 167 10.21 2.43 38.18
N VAL A 168 11.10 3.41 38.11
CA VAL A 168 12.44 3.35 38.71
C VAL A 168 12.67 4.54 39.62
N GLU A 169 13.46 4.34 40.67
CA GLU A 169 13.96 5.40 41.54
C GLU A 169 15.48 5.25 41.64
N GLY A 170 16.23 6.19 41.06
CA GLY A 170 17.66 6.00 40.81
C GLY A 170 17.90 4.82 39.86
N ASN A 171 18.65 3.82 40.32
CA ASN A 171 18.93 2.58 39.58
C ASN A 171 18.06 1.39 40.04
N GLU A 172 17.19 1.58 41.02
CA GLU A 172 16.34 0.52 41.55
C GLU A 172 14.99 0.48 40.83
N THR A 173 14.57 -0.71 40.40
CA THR A 173 13.20 -0.94 39.92
C THR A 173 12.25 -0.96 41.11
N ARG A 174 11.26 -0.07 41.10
CA ARG A 174 10.19 -0.01 42.13
C ARG A 174 8.99 -0.85 41.74
N GLU A 175 8.58 -0.79 40.48
CA GLU A 175 7.41 -1.53 39.96
C GLU A 175 7.62 -1.85 38.49
N LEU A 176 7.55 -3.13 38.12
CA LEU A 176 7.47 -3.56 36.73
C LEU A 176 6.01 -3.48 36.26
N LEU A 177 5.76 -2.79 35.16
CA LEU A 177 4.45 -2.75 34.52
C LEU A 177 4.41 -3.81 33.43
N GLU A 178 4.13 -5.04 33.82
CA GLU A 178 4.02 -6.19 32.91
C GLU A 178 3.06 -5.87 31.75
N LEU A 179 3.60 -5.91 30.53
CA LEU A 179 2.82 -5.78 29.31
C LEU A 179 1.94 -7.02 29.17
N GLU A 180 0.64 -6.83 28.95
CA GLU A 180 -0.28 -7.98 28.92
C GLU A 180 -0.10 -8.88 27.69
N ASP A 181 0.51 -8.36 26.63
CA ASP A 181 0.84 -9.08 25.41
C ASP A 181 2.22 -8.63 24.91
N GLU A 182 3.20 -9.53 25.01
CA GLU A 182 4.60 -9.29 24.60
C GLU A 182 4.77 -9.24 23.07
N GLU A 183 3.76 -9.68 22.31
CA GLU A 183 3.76 -9.61 20.85
C GLU A 183 3.23 -8.26 20.34
N VAL A 184 2.77 -7.36 21.22
CA VAL A 184 2.32 -6.01 20.85
C VAL A 184 3.46 -4.99 20.89
N TYR A 185 3.71 -4.33 19.76
CA TYR A 185 4.85 -3.42 19.58
C TYR A 185 4.56 -2.32 18.55
N CYS A 186 5.44 -1.32 18.52
CA CYS A 186 5.53 -0.37 17.43
C CYS A 186 6.59 -0.84 16.42
N ALA A 187 6.15 -1.26 15.24
CA ALA A 187 7.05 -1.60 14.14
C ALA A 187 7.89 -0.38 13.76
N TYR A 188 9.20 -0.58 13.60
CA TYR A 188 10.23 0.42 13.31
C TYR A 188 10.56 1.39 14.45
N SER A 189 10.13 1.11 15.68
CA SER A 189 10.62 1.83 16.86
C SER A 189 12.14 1.73 16.97
N ALA A 190 12.78 2.80 17.45
CA ALA A 190 14.17 2.71 17.89
C ALA A 190 14.30 1.69 19.04
N GLN A 191 15.49 1.09 19.14
CA GLN A 191 15.81 0.10 20.16
C GLN A 191 16.66 0.71 21.28
N GLY A 192 16.59 0.12 22.46
CA GLY A 192 17.42 0.49 23.61
C GLY A 192 16.59 0.70 24.87
N LYS A 193 17.10 1.57 25.76
CA LYS A 193 16.43 1.92 27.03
C LYS A 193 16.41 3.44 27.19
N ALA A 194 15.28 3.96 27.64
CA ALA A 194 15.11 5.38 27.94
C ALA A 194 14.48 5.55 29.33
N THR A 195 14.96 6.51 30.11
CA THR A 195 14.43 6.85 31.44
C THR A 195 14.11 8.34 31.49
N GLY A 196 12.93 8.70 31.98
CA GLY A 196 12.46 10.10 31.99
C GLY A 196 11.35 10.33 33.00
N GLY A 197 10.95 11.59 33.17
CA GLY A 197 9.61 11.89 33.66
C GLY A 197 8.55 11.41 32.67
N LEU A 198 7.29 11.58 33.01
CA LEU A 198 6.16 11.22 32.14
C LEU A 198 5.38 12.48 31.80
N VAL A 199 5.10 12.74 30.52
CA VAL A 199 4.29 13.88 30.08
C VAL A 199 3.06 13.39 29.34
N TYR A 200 1.88 13.86 29.72
CA TYR A 200 0.66 13.56 29.00
C TYR A 200 0.41 14.59 27.89
N ALA A 201 0.42 14.15 26.63
CA ALA A 201 0.35 15.04 25.46
C ALA A 201 -0.89 14.80 24.58
N PHE A 202 -2.02 14.45 25.19
CA PHE A 202 -3.31 14.28 24.50
C PHE A 202 -3.25 13.30 23.32
N TYR A 203 -3.50 13.73 22.08
CA TYR A 203 -3.36 12.89 20.88
C TYR A 203 -1.97 12.98 20.23
N GLY A 204 -1.06 13.79 20.77
CA GLY A 204 0.30 13.93 20.24
C GLY A 204 0.38 14.74 18.95
N ARG A 205 -0.56 15.65 18.72
CA ARG A 205 -0.54 16.58 17.58
C ARG A 205 0.46 17.70 17.85
N GLU A 206 1.00 18.32 16.80
CA GLU A 206 1.95 19.42 16.96
C GLU A 206 1.38 20.57 17.83
N GLU A 207 0.11 20.90 17.66
CA GLU A 207 -0.62 21.87 18.50
C GLU A 207 -0.70 21.48 19.99
N ASP A 208 -0.71 20.17 20.29
CA ASP A 208 -0.75 19.70 21.68
C ASP A 208 0.60 19.98 22.36
N TYR A 209 1.72 19.80 21.67
CA TYR A 209 3.04 20.11 22.21
C TYR A 209 3.29 21.61 22.37
N ILE A 210 2.84 22.43 21.43
CA ILE A 210 2.90 23.90 21.56
C ILE A 210 2.12 24.34 22.81
N ARG A 211 0.91 23.79 23.00
CA ARG A 211 0.08 24.09 24.16
C ARG A 211 0.68 23.62 25.49
N LEU A 212 1.43 22.51 25.49
CA LEU A 212 2.20 22.07 26.66
C LEU A 212 3.29 23.09 27.02
N ASP A 213 4.00 23.62 26.03
CA ASP A 213 5.04 24.65 26.21
C ASP A 213 4.43 25.94 26.78
N GLU A 214 3.30 26.40 26.24
CA GLU A 214 2.52 27.54 26.77
C GLU A 214 2.08 27.34 28.23
N MET A 215 1.87 26.08 28.65
CA MET A 215 1.52 25.71 30.03
C MET A 215 2.75 25.49 30.92
N ASN A 216 3.96 25.74 30.42
CA ASN A 216 5.24 25.49 31.09
C ASN A 216 5.49 24.02 31.45
N VAL A 217 5.06 23.08 30.59
CA VAL A 217 5.30 21.64 30.76
C VAL A 217 6.42 21.18 29.82
N THR A 218 7.57 20.81 30.39
CA THR A 218 8.76 20.43 29.61
C THR A 218 8.68 18.98 29.11
N VAL A 219 8.69 18.81 27.78
CA VAL A 219 8.70 17.51 27.10
C VAL A 219 10.12 16.96 26.89
N LYS A 220 11.10 17.85 26.71
CA LYS A 220 12.49 17.49 26.44
C LYS A 220 13.05 16.54 27.51
N ASN A 221 13.67 15.45 27.07
CA ASN A 221 14.25 14.39 27.91
C ASN A 221 13.25 13.61 28.78
N ASN A 222 11.95 13.69 28.47
CA ASN A 222 10.90 12.92 29.15
C ASN A 222 10.24 11.92 28.20
N ILE A 223 9.59 10.92 28.79
CA ILE A 223 8.74 9.97 28.07
C ILE A 223 7.36 10.61 27.94
N VAL A 224 6.76 10.52 26.77
CA VAL A 224 5.43 11.07 26.52
C VAL A 224 4.42 9.93 26.48
N ILE A 225 3.23 10.16 27.02
CA ILE A 225 2.08 9.26 26.88
C ILE A 225 0.98 9.95 26.07
N VAL A 226 0.54 9.29 25.01
CA VAL A 226 -0.44 9.80 24.02
C VAL A 226 -1.57 8.79 23.78
N ARG A 227 -2.73 9.29 23.38
CA ARG A 227 -3.90 8.49 23.01
C ARG A 227 -3.82 8.01 21.56
N ILE A 228 -4.31 6.81 21.29
CA ILE A 228 -4.65 6.38 19.93
C ILE A 228 -5.80 7.25 19.40
N GLY A 229 -5.70 7.74 18.17
CA GLY A 229 -6.80 8.51 17.57
C GLY A 229 -6.39 9.38 16.40
N GLN A 230 -6.60 10.70 16.54
CA GLN A 230 -6.61 11.71 15.47
C GLN A 230 -5.40 11.71 14.52
N THR A 231 -4.28 11.12 14.93
CA THR A 231 -3.02 11.02 14.17
C THR A 231 -2.51 9.59 14.17
N SER A 232 -1.72 9.23 13.16
CA SER A 232 -1.02 7.94 13.10
C SER A 232 0.06 7.81 14.18
N PHE A 233 0.46 6.58 14.50
CA PHE A 233 1.54 6.33 15.46
C PHE A 233 2.86 6.95 14.99
N ALA A 234 3.14 6.87 13.68
CA ALA A 234 4.30 7.50 13.06
C ALA A 234 4.32 9.02 13.27
N GLU A 235 3.21 9.71 13.05
CA GLU A 235 3.11 11.16 13.31
C GLU A 235 3.31 11.49 14.79
N GLN A 236 2.67 10.73 15.69
CA GLN A 236 2.80 10.94 17.14
C GLN A 236 4.26 10.86 17.59
N VAL A 237 5.00 9.84 17.12
CA VAL A 237 6.40 9.63 17.47
C VAL A 237 7.30 10.67 16.83
N ALA A 238 7.07 11.00 15.56
CA ALA A 238 7.86 12.02 14.86
C ALA A 238 7.73 13.41 15.50
N VAL A 239 6.50 13.80 15.88
CA VAL A 239 6.25 15.06 16.58
C VAL A 239 6.87 15.02 17.98
N ALA A 240 6.68 13.96 18.76
CA ALA A 240 7.30 13.83 20.08
C ALA A 240 8.83 13.99 20.01
N GLN A 241 9.46 13.37 19.01
CA GLN A 241 10.89 13.49 18.74
C GLN A 241 11.30 14.93 18.42
N LYS A 242 10.51 15.63 17.60
CA LYS A 242 10.75 17.06 17.27
C LYS A 242 10.81 17.94 18.52
N PHE A 243 9.98 17.64 19.53
CA PHE A 243 9.98 18.35 20.82
C PHE A 243 10.96 17.77 21.86
N GLY A 244 11.82 16.83 21.45
CA GLY A 244 12.92 16.32 22.27
C GLY A 244 12.51 15.26 23.30
N ALA A 245 11.36 14.61 23.14
CA ALA A 245 11.01 13.43 23.93
C ALA A 245 12.03 12.30 23.71
N VAL A 246 12.19 11.41 24.68
CA VAL A 246 13.10 10.25 24.58
C VAL A 246 12.37 8.93 24.33
N GLY A 247 11.05 8.92 24.51
CA GLY A 247 10.20 7.79 24.19
C GLY A 247 8.72 8.14 24.23
N VAL A 248 7.90 7.29 23.61
CA VAL A 248 6.45 7.48 23.49
C VAL A 248 5.72 6.21 23.90
N LEU A 249 4.73 6.36 24.77
CA LEU A 249 3.76 5.34 25.15
C LEU A 249 2.42 5.68 24.52
N ILE A 250 1.85 4.73 23.77
CA ILE A 250 0.61 4.95 23.01
C ILE A 250 -0.48 4.05 23.61
N TYR A 251 -1.63 4.60 23.98
CA TYR A 251 -2.70 3.81 24.63
C TYR A 251 -4.10 4.09 24.09
N PRO A 252 -5.00 3.08 24.10
CA PRO A 252 -6.40 3.29 23.76
C PRO A 252 -7.16 3.92 24.94
N ASP A 253 -7.56 5.19 24.86
CA ASP A 253 -8.38 5.81 25.90
C ASP A 253 -9.86 5.37 25.76
N PRO A 254 -10.58 5.06 26.85
CA PRO A 254 -11.99 4.68 26.78
C PRO A 254 -12.94 5.76 26.26
N GLU A 255 -12.51 7.03 26.16
CA GLU A 255 -13.27 8.08 25.46
C GLU A 255 -13.39 7.77 23.96
N ASP A 256 -12.30 7.32 23.34
CA ASP A 256 -12.20 7.09 21.89
C ASP A 256 -12.54 5.65 21.52
N ILE A 257 -12.09 4.70 22.34
CA ILE A 257 -12.25 3.26 22.09
C ILE A 257 -12.97 2.67 23.31
N PRO A 258 -14.32 2.57 23.26
CA PRO A 258 -15.11 2.10 24.38
C PRO A 258 -14.65 0.73 24.88
N GLN A 259 -14.55 0.60 26.20
CA GLN A 259 -14.25 -0.67 26.83
C GLN A 259 -15.56 -1.39 27.16
N SER A 260 -15.65 -2.67 26.79
CA SER A 260 -16.81 -3.49 27.15
C SER A 260 -16.42 -4.95 27.29
N PRO A 261 -16.45 -5.52 28.51
CA PRO A 261 -16.13 -6.93 28.72
C PRO A 261 -17.12 -7.91 28.09
N ARG A 262 -18.32 -7.46 27.69
CA ARG A 262 -19.43 -8.31 27.21
C ARG A 262 -20.15 -7.74 25.98
N GLY A 263 -19.59 -6.72 25.33
CA GLY A 263 -20.20 -6.02 24.20
C GLY A 263 -19.18 -5.68 23.12
N VAL A 264 -19.50 -4.72 22.24
CA VAL A 264 -18.67 -4.32 21.07
C VAL A 264 -17.41 -3.50 21.46
N GLY A 265 -17.06 -3.48 22.74
CA GLY A 265 -15.90 -2.73 23.25
C GLY A 265 -14.71 -3.64 23.51
N ILE A 266 -13.53 -3.06 23.69
CA ILE A 266 -12.31 -3.82 23.97
C ILE A 266 -12.13 -4.12 25.46
N LEU A 267 -11.27 -5.07 25.79
CA LEU A 267 -10.83 -5.27 27.17
C LEU A 267 -9.84 -4.16 27.55
N ALA A 268 -9.82 -3.78 28.84
CA ALA A 268 -8.90 -2.75 29.32
C ALA A 268 -7.41 -3.16 29.24
N SER A 269 -7.14 -4.46 29.13
CA SER A 269 -5.82 -5.07 28.91
C SER A 269 -5.43 -5.19 27.44
N THR A 270 -6.28 -4.76 26.50
CA THR A 270 -5.98 -4.81 25.07
C THR A 270 -5.08 -3.64 24.68
N SER A 271 -3.99 -3.95 23.98
CA SER A 271 -3.08 -3.00 23.33
C SER A 271 -3.17 -3.17 21.82
N PHE A 272 -2.72 -2.17 21.05
CA PHE A 272 -2.78 -2.21 19.58
C PHE A 272 -1.38 -2.10 18.97
N ASN A 273 -1.11 -2.95 17.99
CA ASN A 273 0.05 -2.83 17.13
C ASN A 273 -0.07 -1.61 16.21
N GLY A 274 1.07 -1.07 15.79
CA GLY A 274 1.16 -0.04 14.77
C GLY A 274 2.58 0.13 14.27
N HIS A 275 2.77 0.83 13.15
CA HIS A 275 4.10 1.20 12.66
C HIS A 275 4.39 2.68 12.97
N VAL A 276 5.66 2.99 13.19
CA VAL A 276 6.13 4.34 13.53
C VAL A 276 7.07 4.96 12.49
N HIS A 277 7.13 4.36 11.30
CA HIS A 277 7.80 4.92 10.13
C HIS A 277 6.93 6.03 9.50
N LEU A 278 7.43 7.26 9.46
CA LEU A 278 6.75 8.42 8.87
C LEU A 278 6.91 8.44 7.33
N GLY A 279 6.59 7.32 6.70
CA GLY A 279 6.76 7.09 5.27
C GLY A 279 5.90 5.91 4.82
N THR A 280 6.18 5.43 3.62
CA THR A 280 5.55 4.24 3.04
C THR A 280 6.62 3.44 2.32
N GLY A 281 6.42 2.13 2.14
CA GLY A 281 7.43 1.23 1.56
C GLY A 281 8.41 0.70 2.58
N ASP A 282 9.34 -0.14 2.12
CA ASP A 282 10.44 -0.61 2.94
C ASP A 282 11.35 0.61 3.28
N PRO A 283 11.52 0.94 4.57
CA PRO A 283 12.33 2.08 4.97
C PRO A 283 13.83 1.92 4.67
N PHE A 284 14.29 0.77 4.17
CA PHE A 284 15.69 0.49 3.84
C PHE A 284 16.01 0.55 2.34
N THR A 285 15.00 0.77 1.50
CA THR A 285 15.11 0.83 0.03
C THR A 285 14.29 1.99 -0.57
N PRO A 286 14.30 3.20 0.02
CA PRO A 286 13.42 4.28 -0.42
C PRO A 286 13.64 4.65 -1.90
N GLY A 287 12.58 4.50 -2.70
CA GLY A 287 12.54 4.88 -4.11
C GLY A 287 12.97 3.79 -5.09
N PHE A 288 13.30 2.58 -4.62
CA PHE A 288 13.70 1.46 -5.47
C PHE A 288 13.22 0.13 -4.88
N PRO A 289 12.73 -0.82 -5.70
CA PRO A 289 12.27 -2.11 -5.19
C PRO A 289 13.32 -2.84 -4.35
N SER A 290 12.86 -3.52 -3.33
CA SER A 290 13.70 -4.34 -2.46
C SER A 290 14.14 -5.62 -3.17
N PHE A 291 15.46 -5.75 -3.34
CA PHE A 291 16.08 -6.93 -3.95
C PHE A 291 16.60 -7.92 -2.89
N ASN A 292 16.63 -9.20 -3.24
CA ASN A 292 17.33 -10.21 -2.45
C ASN A 292 18.83 -9.83 -2.35
N HIS A 293 19.32 -9.63 -1.13
CA HIS A 293 20.50 -8.82 -0.85
C HIS A 293 21.81 -9.29 -1.50
N THR A 294 22.58 -8.33 -2.03
CA THR A 294 24.07 -8.22 -2.09
C THR A 294 24.50 -7.02 -2.94
N GLN A 295 23.62 -6.49 -3.80
CA GLN A 295 24.00 -5.52 -4.82
C GLN A 295 24.03 -4.05 -4.35
N PHE A 296 23.25 -3.69 -3.32
CA PHE A 296 23.21 -2.32 -2.80
C PHE A 296 23.20 -2.29 -1.26
N PRO A 297 23.99 -1.41 -0.62
CA PRO A 297 23.88 -1.19 0.81
C PRO A 297 22.51 -0.58 1.13
N PRO A 298 21.84 -1.02 2.22
CA PRO A 298 20.55 -0.47 2.61
C PRO A 298 20.68 1.03 2.90
N VAL A 299 19.79 1.82 2.31
CA VAL A 299 19.70 3.27 2.56
C VAL A 299 18.61 3.47 3.59
N THR A 300 18.99 3.91 4.79
CA THR A 300 18.01 4.13 5.86
C THR A 300 17.18 5.37 5.58
N SER A 301 15.86 5.20 5.59
CA SER A 301 14.90 6.29 5.45
C SER A 301 15.08 7.32 6.57
N SER A 302 15.13 8.60 6.20
CA SER A 302 15.16 9.71 7.16
C SER A 302 13.90 9.81 8.03
N ALA A 303 12.84 9.09 7.65
CA ALA A 303 11.56 9.05 8.35
C ALA A 303 11.48 7.99 9.46
N LEU A 304 12.55 7.21 9.69
CA LEU A 304 12.61 6.28 10.83
C LEU A 304 12.80 7.06 12.14
N PRO A 305 12.10 6.68 13.23
CA PRO A 305 12.25 7.33 14.52
C PRO A 305 13.58 6.95 15.17
N LYS A 306 14.14 7.89 15.93
CA LYS A 306 15.36 7.74 16.75
C LYS A 306 15.02 7.57 18.24
N ILE A 307 13.75 7.70 18.59
CA ILE A 307 13.23 7.56 19.95
C ILE A 307 12.41 6.27 20.08
N LEU A 308 12.27 5.78 21.30
CA LEU A 308 11.55 4.54 21.57
C LEU A 308 10.03 4.77 21.47
N ALA A 309 9.29 3.78 21.00
CA ALA A 309 7.83 3.80 20.98
C ALA A 309 7.30 2.43 21.40
N GLN A 310 6.34 2.41 22.34
CA GLN A 310 5.73 1.17 22.82
C GLN A 310 4.22 1.38 23.04
N PRO A 311 3.35 0.55 22.44
CA PRO A 311 1.94 0.54 22.79
C PRO A 311 1.74 -0.06 24.18
N ILE A 312 0.78 0.48 24.92
CA ILE A 312 0.38 -0.02 26.23
C ILE A 312 -1.15 -0.06 26.33
N SER A 313 -1.65 -0.91 27.21
CA SER A 313 -3.08 -1.04 27.44
C SER A 313 -3.62 0.15 28.25
N SER A 314 -4.92 0.38 28.21
CA SER A 314 -5.54 1.41 29.07
C SER A 314 -5.35 1.10 30.56
N LYS A 315 -5.20 -0.18 30.93
CA LYS A 315 -4.93 -0.62 32.30
C LYS A 315 -3.55 -0.15 32.77
N ILE A 316 -2.52 -0.30 31.94
CA ILE A 316 -1.17 0.21 32.24
C ILE A 316 -1.16 1.75 32.21
N ALA A 317 -1.81 2.36 31.21
CA ALA A 317 -1.95 3.81 31.13
C ALA A 317 -2.60 4.38 32.38
N LYS A 318 -3.66 3.76 32.90
CA LYS A 318 -4.28 4.14 34.18
C LYS A 318 -3.30 4.09 35.35
N LYS A 319 -2.47 3.05 35.46
CA LYS A 319 -1.46 2.96 36.52
C LYS A 319 -0.47 4.14 36.44
N LEU A 320 0.05 4.41 35.25
CA LEU A 320 0.98 5.52 34.99
C LEU A 320 0.35 6.89 35.27
N MET A 321 -0.82 7.14 34.70
CA MET A 321 -1.55 8.40 34.85
C MET A 321 -1.94 8.69 36.31
N ASN A 322 -2.25 7.66 37.10
CA ASN A 322 -2.54 7.83 38.53
C ASN A 322 -1.31 8.22 39.37
N LYS A 323 -0.10 7.94 38.88
CA LYS A 323 1.16 8.34 39.52
C LYS A 323 1.63 9.72 39.07
N LEU A 324 1.05 10.27 38.00
CA LEU A 324 1.40 11.57 37.45
C LEU A 324 1.01 12.72 38.40
N SER A 325 1.82 13.77 38.45
CA SER A 325 1.59 14.98 39.25
C SER A 325 1.77 16.25 38.39
N GLY A 326 1.64 17.42 39.01
CA GLY A 326 1.79 18.71 38.33
C GLY A 326 0.45 19.35 37.97
N ARG A 327 0.40 20.05 36.83
CA ARG A 327 -0.78 20.79 36.39
C ARG A 327 -1.87 19.84 35.89
N LEU A 328 -3.14 20.13 36.20
CA LEU A 328 -4.27 19.39 35.64
C LEU A 328 -4.43 19.70 34.15
N ALA A 329 -4.72 18.66 33.36
CA ALA A 329 -5.01 18.80 31.95
C ALA A 329 -6.31 19.61 31.73
N PRO A 330 -6.38 20.39 30.63
CA PRO A 330 -7.60 21.06 30.18
C PRO A 330 -8.78 20.08 30.08
N ARG A 331 -10.02 20.58 30.16
CA ARG A 331 -11.21 19.71 30.20
C ARG A 331 -11.35 18.89 28.92
N GLU A 332 -11.07 19.52 27.79
CA GLU A 332 -11.05 18.93 26.45
C GLU A 332 -10.00 17.82 26.27
N TRP A 333 -8.98 17.77 27.12
CA TRP A 333 -7.93 16.75 27.09
C TRP A 333 -8.22 15.58 28.03
N ARG A 334 -9.31 15.64 28.81
CA ARG A 334 -9.66 14.54 29.72
C ARG A 334 -10.28 13.40 28.92
N GLY A 335 -10.11 12.19 29.43
CA GLY A 335 -10.60 10.97 28.83
C GLY A 335 -11.41 10.21 29.84
N ARG A 336 -11.61 8.91 29.60
CA ARG A 336 -12.47 8.07 30.44
C ARG A 336 -11.72 6.94 31.13
N LEU A 337 -10.43 7.11 31.42
CA LEU A 337 -9.72 6.20 32.31
C LEU A 337 -10.41 6.15 33.69
N PRO A 338 -10.80 4.96 34.20
CA PRO A 338 -11.62 4.88 35.41
C PRO A 338 -10.90 5.40 36.66
N SER A 339 -11.53 6.36 37.36
CA SER A 339 -11.03 6.96 38.60
C SER A 339 -9.66 7.64 38.44
N THR A 340 -9.37 8.21 37.27
CA THR A 340 -8.09 8.85 36.96
C THR A 340 -8.28 10.35 36.69
N LEU A 341 -7.48 11.17 37.37
CA LEU A 341 -7.31 12.58 37.04
C LEU A 341 -6.15 12.73 36.07
N TYR A 342 -6.36 13.46 34.98
CA TYR A 342 -5.36 13.69 33.95
C TYR A 342 -4.48 14.87 34.37
N TYR A 343 -3.30 14.57 34.88
CA TYR A 343 -2.22 15.54 35.08
C TYR A 343 -1.36 15.63 33.83
N LEU A 344 -0.60 16.71 33.66
CA LEU A 344 0.28 16.89 32.50
C LEU A 344 1.70 16.37 32.74
N GLY A 345 2.15 16.22 33.98
CA GLY A 345 3.55 15.90 34.29
C GLY A 345 4.45 17.15 34.28
N PRO A 346 5.77 17.01 34.10
CA PRO A 346 6.54 15.77 33.87
C PRO A 346 6.78 14.93 35.13
N ASN A 347 6.51 15.50 36.31
CA ASN A 347 6.81 14.89 37.59
C ASN A 347 5.78 13.82 37.96
N LEU A 348 6.24 12.82 38.71
CA LEU A 348 5.39 11.83 39.36
C LEU A 348 5.09 12.28 40.80
N LYS A 349 4.11 11.66 41.46
CA LYS A 349 3.70 12.00 42.83
C LYS A 349 4.77 11.69 43.87
N SER A 350 5.53 10.62 43.65
CA SER A 350 6.68 10.26 44.48
C SER A 350 7.92 10.98 43.95
N PRO A 351 8.60 11.81 44.77
CA PRO A 351 9.88 12.41 44.38
C PRO A 351 10.90 11.34 43.97
N GLY A 352 11.74 11.64 42.97
CA GLY A 352 12.77 10.69 42.49
C GLY A 352 12.27 9.55 41.60
N LEU A 353 10.97 9.24 41.62
CA LEU A 353 10.38 8.24 40.75
C LEU A 353 10.37 8.71 39.29
N ARG A 354 10.74 7.82 38.37
CA ARG A 354 10.80 8.04 36.92
C ARG A 354 10.22 6.83 36.18
N VAL A 355 9.83 7.03 34.92
CA VAL A 355 9.44 5.94 34.02
C VAL A 355 10.67 5.51 33.23
N GLN A 356 10.90 4.21 33.13
CA GLN A 356 11.87 3.62 32.22
C GLN A 356 11.14 2.69 31.25
N MET A 357 11.49 2.76 29.97
CA MET A 357 11.02 1.85 28.94
C MET A 357 12.20 1.23 28.20
N GLY A 358 12.04 -0.02 27.78
CA GLY A 358 12.96 -0.71 26.90
C GLY A 358 12.24 -1.29 25.69
N VAL A 359 12.84 -1.13 24.52
CA VAL A 359 12.31 -1.65 23.25
C VAL A 359 13.41 -2.46 22.56
N ASN A 360 13.07 -3.70 22.23
CA ASN A 360 13.93 -4.73 21.68
C ASN A 360 13.16 -5.45 20.55
N ASN A 361 13.12 -4.86 19.36
CA ASN A 361 12.50 -5.46 18.19
C ASN A 361 13.58 -5.83 17.17
N ASP A 362 13.70 -7.11 16.81
CA ASP A 362 14.70 -7.59 15.87
C ASP A 362 14.25 -7.37 14.42
N MET A 363 15.15 -6.84 13.58
CA MET A 363 14.93 -6.75 12.14
C MET A 363 15.16 -8.10 11.48
N LYS A 364 14.22 -8.54 10.63
CA LYS A 364 14.32 -9.79 9.88
C LYS A 364 14.01 -9.57 8.41
N SER A 365 14.89 -10.05 7.54
CA SER A 365 14.62 -10.14 6.11
C SER A 365 13.47 -11.12 5.89
N THR A 366 12.38 -10.61 5.35
CA THR A 366 11.08 -11.28 5.26
C THR A 366 10.62 -11.23 3.82
N MET A 367 10.30 -12.40 3.26
CA MET A 367 9.69 -12.46 1.94
C MET A 367 8.19 -12.16 2.05
N ILE A 368 7.72 -11.19 1.26
CA ILE A 368 6.32 -10.79 1.16
C ILE A 368 5.77 -11.19 -0.21
N TYR A 369 4.45 -11.42 -0.29
CA TYR A 369 3.79 -11.88 -1.51
C TYR A 369 2.58 -11.04 -1.90
N ASN A 370 2.72 -10.27 -2.96
CA ASN A 370 1.59 -9.65 -3.63
C ASN A 370 0.97 -10.64 -4.62
N VAL A 371 -0.36 -10.63 -4.73
CA VAL A 371 -1.10 -11.51 -5.64
C VAL A 371 -1.92 -10.66 -6.60
N PHE A 372 -1.83 -10.96 -7.90
CA PHE A 372 -2.49 -10.21 -8.94
C PHE A 372 -3.42 -11.09 -9.78
N GLY A 373 -4.52 -10.51 -10.23
CA GLY A 373 -5.38 -11.05 -11.26
C GLY A 373 -5.78 -9.95 -12.23
N SER A 374 -5.94 -10.25 -13.52
CA SER A 374 -6.31 -9.24 -14.51
C SER A 374 -7.33 -9.72 -15.53
N ILE A 375 -8.18 -8.78 -15.94
CA ILE A 375 -9.09 -8.91 -17.09
C ILE A 375 -8.63 -7.91 -18.14
N GLU A 376 -8.32 -8.38 -19.34
CA GLU A 376 -7.79 -7.52 -20.41
C GLU A 376 -8.89 -6.64 -21.01
N GLY A 377 -8.56 -5.36 -21.20
CA GLY A 377 -9.41 -4.42 -21.89
C GLY A 377 -9.38 -4.64 -23.40
N LEU A 378 -10.50 -4.37 -24.08
CA LEU A 378 -10.61 -4.59 -25.52
C LEU A 378 -9.96 -3.48 -26.36
N GLN A 379 -10.09 -2.22 -25.95
CA GLN A 379 -9.64 -1.07 -26.74
C GLN A 379 -8.33 -0.48 -26.21
N GLU A 380 -8.16 -0.45 -24.89
CA GLU A 380 -7.01 0.13 -24.21
C GLU A 380 -6.43 -0.89 -23.20
N PRO A 381 -5.89 -2.05 -23.68
CA PRO A 381 -5.40 -3.12 -22.80
C PRO A 381 -4.21 -2.72 -21.93
N ASP A 382 -3.47 -1.69 -22.35
CA ASP A 382 -2.32 -1.12 -21.65
C ASP A 382 -2.70 -0.12 -20.54
N ARG A 383 -4.00 0.22 -20.43
CA ARG A 383 -4.53 1.12 -19.40
C ARG A 383 -5.26 0.31 -18.33
N TYR A 384 -4.89 0.54 -17.07
CA TYR A 384 -5.41 -0.23 -15.93
C TYR A 384 -6.34 0.59 -15.05
N ILE A 385 -7.44 -0.03 -14.63
CA ILE A 385 -8.18 0.35 -13.43
C ILE A 385 -7.79 -0.65 -12.35
N ILE A 386 -7.17 -0.17 -11.28
CA ILE A 386 -6.61 -1.03 -10.24
C ILE A 386 -7.55 -1.06 -9.04
N MET A 387 -7.83 -2.25 -8.53
CA MET A 387 -8.56 -2.48 -7.29
C MET A 387 -7.61 -3.20 -6.33
N GLY A 388 -7.26 -2.54 -5.24
CA GLY A 388 -6.28 -3.02 -4.28
C GLY A 388 -6.90 -3.31 -2.92
N ALA A 389 -6.47 -4.39 -2.27
CA ALA A 389 -6.81 -4.69 -0.88
C ALA A 389 -5.60 -5.25 -0.12
N GLN A 390 -5.36 -4.73 1.08
CA GLN A 390 -4.43 -5.26 2.05
C GLN A 390 -4.91 -6.62 2.56
N ARG A 391 -3.97 -7.58 2.64
CA ARG A 391 -4.22 -8.95 3.07
C ARG A 391 -3.63 -9.28 4.44
N ASP A 392 -2.49 -8.71 4.81
CA ASP A 392 -1.86 -8.93 6.13
C ASP A 392 -2.59 -8.21 7.26
N ALA A 393 -2.55 -8.81 8.46
CA ALA A 393 -3.00 -8.16 9.69
C ALA A 393 -2.27 -8.75 10.92
N TRP A 394 -1.95 -7.92 11.91
CA TRP A 394 -1.34 -8.37 13.18
C TRP A 394 -2.24 -9.27 14.05
N GLY A 395 -3.54 -9.28 13.77
CA GLY A 395 -4.52 -10.14 14.44
C GLY A 395 -5.45 -10.79 13.39
N PRO A 396 -6.65 -11.25 13.78
CA PRO A 396 -7.60 -11.84 12.84
C PRO A 396 -8.04 -10.89 11.71
N GLY A 397 -7.86 -9.58 11.86
CA GLY A 397 -7.95 -8.66 10.73
C GLY A 397 -9.31 -8.57 10.04
N ALA A 398 -10.42 -9.01 10.65
CA ALA A 398 -11.73 -9.09 9.96
C ALA A 398 -12.13 -7.80 9.24
N ALA A 399 -12.11 -6.67 9.95
CA ALA A 399 -12.41 -5.36 9.34
C ALA A 399 -11.21 -4.74 8.59
N LYS A 400 -9.98 -5.03 9.03
CA LYS A 400 -8.75 -4.42 8.51
C LYS A 400 -8.37 -4.97 7.14
N SER A 401 -8.36 -6.29 7.00
CA SER A 401 -7.94 -7.06 5.82
C SER A 401 -9.09 -7.91 5.26
N GLY A 402 -9.86 -8.59 6.12
CA GLY A 402 -10.87 -9.58 5.72
C GLY A 402 -11.95 -9.03 4.79
N VAL A 403 -12.60 -7.93 5.18
CA VAL A 403 -13.63 -7.27 4.37
C VAL A 403 -13.08 -6.83 3.01
N GLY A 404 -11.90 -6.18 3.00
CA GLY A 404 -11.30 -5.68 1.75
C GLY A 404 -10.93 -6.81 0.80
N THR A 405 -10.30 -7.87 1.33
CA THR A 405 -9.93 -9.07 0.57
C THR A 405 -11.18 -9.79 0.03
N ALA A 406 -12.24 -9.91 0.82
CA ALA A 406 -13.49 -10.53 0.37
C ALA A 406 -14.16 -9.74 -0.76
N ILE A 407 -14.22 -8.40 -0.65
CA ILE A 407 -14.74 -7.53 -1.72
C ILE A 407 -13.86 -7.65 -2.97
N LEU A 408 -12.54 -7.69 -2.83
CA LEU A 408 -11.62 -7.85 -3.96
C LEU A 408 -11.90 -9.14 -4.74
N LEU A 409 -12.00 -10.27 -4.02
CA LEU A 409 -12.27 -11.58 -4.62
C LEU A 409 -13.65 -11.64 -5.29
N GLU A 410 -14.66 -11.03 -4.67
CA GLU A 410 -16.02 -11.03 -5.21
C GLU A 410 -16.16 -10.09 -6.42
N LEU A 411 -15.49 -8.95 -6.43
CA LEU A 411 -15.42 -8.09 -7.61
C LEU A 411 -14.71 -8.79 -8.76
N ALA A 412 -13.60 -9.49 -8.51
CA ALA A 412 -12.92 -10.26 -9.53
C ALA A 412 -13.82 -11.36 -10.13
N HIS A 413 -14.59 -12.04 -9.29
CA HIS A 413 -15.60 -13.00 -9.70
C HIS A 413 -16.70 -12.35 -10.56
N ALA A 414 -17.35 -11.31 -10.05
CA ALA A 414 -18.46 -10.65 -10.72
C ALA A 414 -18.05 -10.06 -12.07
N PHE A 415 -16.90 -9.39 -12.16
CA PHE A 415 -16.41 -8.87 -13.43
C PHE A 415 -16.05 -9.99 -14.42
N SER A 416 -15.49 -11.10 -13.96
CA SER A 416 -15.25 -12.26 -14.82
C SER A 416 -16.55 -12.81 -15.41
N GLU A 417 -17.57 -13.05 -14.56
CA GLU A 417 -18.90 -13.49 -15.01
C GLU A 417 -19.53 -12.50 -15.98
N MET A 418 -19.42 -11.19 -15.71
CA MET A 418 -19.89 -10.17 -16.63
C MET A 418 -19.20 -10.28 -17.99
N THR A 419 -17.88 -10.48 -18.02
CA THR A 419 -17.13 -10.61 -19.28
C THR A 419 -17.50 -11.85 -20.09
N MET A 420 -17.74 -12.98 -19.42
CA MET A 420 -18.26 -14.19 -20.06
C MET A 420 -19.67 -14.01 -20.62
N ASN A 421 -20.44 -13.07 -20.07
CA ASN A 421 -21.80 -12.75 -20.49
C ASN A 421 -21.89 -11.48 -21.34
N GLY A 422 -20.80 -11.12 -22.04
CA GLY A 422 -20.79 -10.11 -23.09
C GLY A 422 -20.26 -8.73 -22.69
N PHE A 423 -19.96 -8.49 -21.42
CA PHE A 423 -19.32 -7.23 -21.02
C PHE A 423 -17.88 -7.18 -21.52
N LYS A 424 -17.55 -6.20 -22.36
CA LYS A 424 -16.19 -6.00 -22.88
C LYS A 424 -15.62 -4.73 -22.25
N PRO A 425 -14.82 -4.82 -21.18
CA PRO A 425 -14.25 -3.62 -20.56
C PRO A 425 -13.35 -2.89 -21.55
N ARG A 426 -13.47 -1.56 -21.63
CA ARG A 426 -12.63 -0.75 -22.52
C ARG A 426 -11.16 -0.83 -22.11
N ARG A 427 -10.90 -0.72 -20.81
CA ARG A 427 -9.58 -0.73 -20.15
C ARG A 427 -9.42 -2.00 -19.33
N SER A 428 -8.19 -2.43 -19.14
CA SER A 428 -7.89 -3.59 -18.32
C SER A 428 -8.25 -3.36 -16.85
N LEU A 429 -8.80 -4.37 -16.20
CA LEU A 429 -9.04 -4.37 -14.75
C LEU A 429 -7.91 -5.16 -14.08
N LEU A 430 -7.27 -4.57 -13.07
CA LEU A 430 -6.21 -5.21 -12.30
C LEU A 430 -6.63 -5.33 -10.84
N PHE A 431 -6.74 -6.55 -10.35
CA PHE A 431 -7.02 -6.87 -8.95
C PHE A 431 -5.69 -7.15 -8.26
N ALA A 432 -5.40 -6.44 -7.17
CA ALA A 432 -4.15 -6.55 -6.43
C ALA A 432 -4.41 -6.82 -4.94
N SER A 433 -3.89 -7.93 -4.44
CA SER A 433 -3.89 -8.26 -3.02
C SER A 433 -2.50 -8.02 -2.44
N TRP A 434 -2.38 -7.01 -1.59
CA TRP A 434 -1.12 -6.51 -1.07
C TRP A 434 -0.72 -7.19 0.24
N ASP A 435 0.56 -7.44 0.42
CA ASP A 435 1.17 -7.89 1.68
C ASP A 435 1.98 -6.76 2.33
N ALA A 436 2.28 -6.92 3.62
CA ALA A 436 2.99 -5.95 4.46
C ALA A 436 2.39 -4.53 4.46
N GLY A 437 1.06 -4.45 4.37
CA GLY A 437 0.29 -3.22 4.54
C GLY A 437 0.36 -2.64 5.94
N GLU A 438 0.38 -3.49 6.97
CA GLU A 438 0.50 -3.06 8.38
C GLU A 438 1.84 -2.35 8.66
N PHE A 439 2.87 -2.65 7.87
CA PHE A 439 4.21 -2.10 8.00
C PHE A 439 4.41 -0.80 7.20
N GLY A 440 3.33 -0.13 6.77
CA GLY A 440 3.40 1.11 6.00
C GLY A 440 3.22 0.89 4.49
N SER A 441 2.29 0.02 4.10
CA SER A 441 1.98 -0.28 2.68
C SER A 441 3.20 -0.75 1.90
N VAL A 442 4.04 -1.58 2.53
CA VAL A 442 5.31 -2.04 1.95
C VAL A 442 5.08 -2.72 0.61
N GLY A 443 4.28 -3.80 0.54
CA GLY A 443 4.10 -4.54 -0.70
C GLY A 443 3.56 -3.72 -1.87
N ALA A 444 2.63 -2.79 -1.62
CA ALA A 444 2.11 -1.89 -2.66
C ALA A 444 3.16 -0.88 -3.13
N THR A 445 3.98 -0.38 -2.22
CA THR A 445 5.00 0.62 -2.52
C THR A 445 6.18 0.00 -3.26
N GLU A 446 6.68 -1.17 -2.82
CA GLU A 446 7.75 -1.89 -3.53
C GLU A 446 7.36 -2.19 -4.98
N TRP A 447 6.11 -2.62 -5.19
CA TRP A 447 5.57 -2.81 -6.52
C TRP A 447 5.56 -1.50 -7.31
N LEU A 448 5.05 -0.41 -6.74
CA LEU A 448 4.99 0.89 -7.41
C LEU A 448 6.39 1.43 -7.75
N GLU A 449 7.36 1.26 -6.87
CA GLU A 449 8.75 1.67 -7.08
C GLU A 449 9.37 0.96 -8.28
N GLY A 450 8.98 -0.29 -8.54
CA GLY A 450 9.43 -1.05 -9.72
C GLY A 450 8.90 -0.49 -11.04
N TYR A 451 7.79 0.23 -10.99
CA TYR A 451 7.11 0.79 -12.16
C TYR A 451 7.00 2.32 -12.12
N LEU A 452 7.76 3.01 -11.27
CA LEU A 452 7.54 4.42 -10.94
C LEU A 452 7.53 5.35 -12.17
N THR A 453 8.38 5.04 -13.16
CA THR A 453 8.51 5.79 -14.42
C THR A 453 7.37 5.54 -15.42
N MET A 454 6.63 4.43 -15.28
CA MET A 454 5.60 4.00 -16.25
C MET A 454 4.19 3.99 -15.67
N MET A 455 4.03 3.86 -14.35
CA MET A 455 2.75 3.55 -13.74
C MET A 455 1.71 4.65 -13.97
N HIS A 456 2.13 5.92 -13.88
CA HIS A 456 1.27 7.08 -14.16
C HIS A 456 0.82 7.18 -15.62
N LEU A 457 1.50 6.49 -16.55
CA LEU A 457 1.11 6.38 -17.95
C LEU A 457 0.19 5.19 -18.21
N LYS A 458 -0.05 4.31 -17.23
CA LYS A 458 -0.87 3.10 -17.42
C LYS A 458 -2.07 3.05 -16.48
N ALA A 459 -1.91 3.34 -15.20
CA ALA A 459 -3.02 3.41 -14.26
C ALA A 459 -3.89 4.64 -14.53
N ALA A 460 -5.16 4.41 -14.85
CA ALA A 460 -6.16 5.46 -14.94
C ALA A 460 -6.75 5.80 -13.55
N ALA A 461 -6.92 4.80 -12.69
CA ALA A 461 -7.45 4.95 -11.34
C ALA A 461 -6.99 3.80 -10.43
N TYR A 462 -6.93 4.08 -9.13
CA TYR A 462 -6.69 3.11 -8.07
C TYR A 462 -7.82 3.19 -7.03
N PHE A 463 -8.53 2.08 -6.83
CA PHE A 463 -9.55 1.91 -5.81
C PHE A 463 -8.98 1.11 -4.64
N ASN A 464 -8.94 1.72 -3.46
CA ASN A 464 -8.55 1.04 -2.23
C ASN A 464 -9.79 0.43 -1.55
N LEU A 465 -9.75 -0.87 -1.27
CA LEU A 465 -10.82 -1.63 -0.61
C LEU A 465 -10.55 -1.89 0.89
N ASP A 466 -9.44 -1.38 1.43
CA ASP A 466 -9.08 -1.50 2.84
C ASP A 466 -10.16 -0.89 3.72
N ARG A 467 -10.53 -1.60 4.79
CA ARG A 467 -11.47 -1.10 5.81
C ARG A 467 -12.79 -0.56 5.20
N ALA A 468 -13.28 -1.16 4.11
CA ALA A 468 -14.48 -0.70 3.41
C ALA A 468 -15.73 -0.65 4.31
N VAL A 469 -15.81 -1.53 5.33
CA VAL A 469 -16.91 -1.57 6.29
C VAL A 469 -16.37 -1.45 7.72
N LEU A 470 -16.59 -0.28 8.33
CA LEU A 470 -16.27 0.00 9.75
C LEU A 470 -17.51 0.34 10.59
N GLY A 471 -18.67 0.46 9.95
CA GLY A 471 -19.93 0.86 10.56
C GLY A 471 -21.06 0.81 9.54
N LYS A 472 -22.26 1.21 9.97
CA LYS A 472 -23.50 1.05 9.18
C LYS A 472 -24.17 2.36 8.74
N ASN A 473 -23.79 3.50 9.31
CA ASN A 473 -24.58 4.74 9.20
C ASN A 473 -24.04 5.73 8.15
N THR A 474 -22.76 5.64 7.81
CA THR A 474 -22.04 6.63 7.00
C THR A 474 -21.18 5.95 5.97
N LEU A 475 -21.33 6.35 4.71
CA LEU A 475 -20.36 6.05 3.66
C LEU A 475 -19.46 7.27 3.50
N ALA A 476 -18.16 7.06 3.55
CA ALA A 476 -17.15 8.09 3.35
C ALA A 476 -16.24 7.67 2.19
N THR A 477 -16.17 8.50 1.15
CA THR A 477 -15.22 8.31 0.04
C THR A 477 -14.15 9.37 0.13
N ARG A 478 -12.90 8.97 -0.08
CA ARG A 478 -11.76 9.89 -0.18
C ARG A 478 -11.19 9.77 -1.58
N GLU A 479 -11.35 10.81 -2.37
CA GLU A 479 -10.69 10.93 -3.66
C GLU A 479 -9.41 11.74 -3.49
N ARG A 480 -8.31 11.19 -3.97
CA ARG A 480 -7.04 11.91 -4.09
C ARG A 480 -6.70 12.06 -5.56
N THR A 481 -6.94 13.23 -6.12
CA THR A 481 -6.55 13.52 -7.50
C THR A 481 -5.19 14.19 -7.52
N VAL A 482 -4.18 13.51 -8.07
CA VAL A 482 -2.87 14.11 -8.33
C VAL A 482 -2.88 14.71 -9.72
N THR A 483 -2.86 16.04 -9.82
CA THR A 483 -2.74 16.76 -11.09
C THR A 483 -1.34 17.35 -11.23
N THR A 484 -0.61 16.92 -12.26
CA THR A 484 0.61 17.59 -12.74
C THR A 484 0.20 18.74 -13.64
N LEU A 485 0.43 19.98 -13.20
CA LEU A 485 0.22 21.15 -14.04
C LEU A 485 1.51 21.45 -14.83
N PRO A 486 1.49 21.48 -16.18
CA PRO A 486 2.57 22.09 -16.93
C PRO A 486 2.53 23.60 -16.69
N ARG A 487 3.62 24.16 -16.17
CA ARG A 487 3.77 25.63 -16.14
C ARG A 487 3.87 26.13 -17.57
N HIS A 488 3.07 27.14 -17.89
CA HIS A 488 3.25 27.93 -19.10
C HIS A 488 4.69 28.44 -19.19
N CYS A 489 5.23 28.30 -20.40
CA CYS A 489 6.60 28.58 -20.76
C CYS A 489 6.96 30.04 -20.47
N ASN A 490 7.91 30.27 -19.57
CA ASN A 490 8.89 31.35 -19.69
C ASN A 490 10.12 30.95 -18.87
N THR A 491 11.13 30.51 -19.63
CA THR A 491 12.57 30.40 -19.36
C THR A 491 13.05 30.22 -17.90
N GLN A 492 13.73 29.08 -17.73
CA GLN A 492 14.64 28.65 -16.65
C GLN A 492 13.99 28.00 -15.40
N SER A 493 14.32 26.72 -15.20
CA SER A 493 13.88 25.76 -14.18
C SER A 493 12.53 25.04 -14.46
N LEU A 494 12.64 23.84 -15.05
CA LEU A 494 11.58 22.83 -15.12
C LEU A 494 11.52 22.07 -13.79
N HIS A 495 10.73 22.57 -12.84
CA HIS A 495 10.17 21.73 -11.78
C HIS A 495 8.65 21.67 -11.96
N SER A 496 8.12 20.47 -12.22
CA SER A 496 6.68 20.20 -12.18
C SER A 496 6.19 20.39 -10.74
N ARG A 497 5.08 21.12 -10.56
CA ARG A 497 4.39 21.19 -9.27
C ARG A 497 3.32 20.11 -9.24
N LEU A 498 3.36 19.27 -8.21
CA LEU A 498 2.33 18.28 -7.95
C LEU A 498 1.23 18.95 -7.12
N ARG A 499 0.01 18.98 -7.65
CA ARG A 499 -1.15 19.41 -6.88
C ARG A 499 -1.93 18.17 -6.47
N VAL A 500 -2.03 17.95 -5.17
CA VAL A 500 -2.87 16.91 -4.60
C VAL A 500 -4.16 17.56 -4.13
N ARG A 501 -5.28 17.15 -4.72
CA ARG A 501 -6.62 17.49 -4.21
C ARG A 501 -7.15 16.29 -3.46
N ASP A 502 -7.42 16.49 -2.17
CA ASP A 502 -8.11 15.52 -1.33
C ASP A 502 -9.56 15.97 -1.21
N THR A 503 -10.48 15.23 -1.82
CA THR A 503 -11.91 15.43 -1.67
C THR A 503 -12.45 14.31 -0.79
N VAL A 504 -13.06 14.66 0.34
CA VAL A 504 -13.76 13.71 1.20
C VAL A 504 -15.25 13.95 1.05
N THR A 505 -15.97 12.93 0.61
CA THR A 505 -17.43 12.95 0.47
C THR A 505 -18.03 12.07 1.54
N HIS A 506 -18.88 12.64 2.40
CA HIS A 506 -19.66 11.91 3.38
C HIS A 506 -21.10 11.84 2.92
N SER A 507 -21.67 10.64 2.89
CA SER A 507 -23.10 10.45 2.66
C SER A 507 -23.72 9.76 3.87
N HIS A 508 -24.72 10.39 4.46
CA HIS A 508 -25.47 9.83 5.58
C HIS A 508 -26.65 9.00 5.07
N TYR A 509 -26.78 7.78 5.58
CA TYR A 509 -27.93 6.93 5.33
C TYR A 509 -28.84 6.95 6.55
N THR A 510 -30.03 7.53 6.41
CA THR A 510 -31.09 7.48 7.43
C THR A 510 -32.08 6.37 7.09
N PRO A 511 -32.15 5.27 7.86
CA PRO A 511 -33.16 4.26 7.62
C PRO A 511 -34.55 4.83 7.91
N GLY A 512 -35.48 4.69 6.95
CA GLY A 512 -36.88 5.06 7.15
C GLY A 512 -37.51 4.21 8.25
N SER A 513 -38.21 4.85 9.18
CA SER A 513 -39.03 4.18 10.19
C SER A 513 -40.19 3.46 9.52
N GLY A 514 -40.01 2.18 9.21
CA GLY A 514 -41.06 1.33 8.65
C GLY A 514 -42.12 0.98 9.68
N GLY A 515 -43.22 1.74 9.70
CA GLY A 515 -44.52 1.22 10.10
C GLY A 515 -45.22 0.69 8.85
N GLU A 516 -45.76 -0.53 8.93
CA GLU A 516 -46.49 -1.18 7.84
C GLU A 516 -47.61 -0.27 7.29
N ARG A 517 -47.42 0.24 6.08
CA ARG A 517 -48.51 0.59 5.16
C ARG A 517 -47.99 0.60 3.74
N HIS A 518 -48.59 -0.25 2.92
CA HIS A 518 -48.41 -0.29 1.47
C HIS A 518 -48.59 1.11 0.87
N SER A 519 -47.50 1.74 0.44
CA SER A 519 -47.52 2.78 -0.57
C SER A 519 -46.16 2.85 -1.28
N ASN A 520 -46.20 2.79 -2.61
CA ASN A 520 -45.05 3.02 -3.48
C ASN A 520 -44.50 4.42 -3.22
N THR A 521 -43.45 4.54 -2.40
CA THR A 521 -42.71 5.78 -2.20
C THR A 521 -41.23 5.53 -2.42
N LEU A 522 -40.58 6.49 -3.09
CA LEU A 522 -39.18 6.46 -3.51
C LEU A 522 -38.23 6.08 -2.36
N PRO A 523 -37.06 5.46 -2.66
CA PRO A 523 -36.06 5.15 -1.65
C PRO A 523 -35.63 6.43 -0.90
N PRO A 524 -35.27 6.31 0.40
CA PRO A 524 -34.89 7.46 1.21
C PRO A 524 -33.70 8.23 0.61
N ALA A 525 -33.75 9.56 0.70
CA ALA A 525 -32.74 10.45 0.14
C ALA A 525 -31.40 10.31 0.87
N LEU A 526 -30.32 10.02 0.13
CA LEU A 526 -28.95 10.20 0.62
C LEU A 526 -28.67 11.70 0.72
N THR A 527 -28.26 12.14 1.91
CA THR A 527 -27.73 13.50 2.11
C THR A 527 -26.21 13.43 2.04
N THR A 528 -25.63 14.13 1.06
CA THR A 528 -24.19 14.18 0.81
C THR A 528 -23.60 15.52 1.26
N THR A 529 -22.55 15.47 2.08
CA THR A 529 -21.69 16.60 2.43
C THR A 529 -20.29 16.37 1.86
N THR A 530 -19.76 17.37 1.15
CA THR A 530 -18.42 17.27 0.51
C THR A 530 -17.48 18.27 1.14
N THR A 531 -16.31 17.82 1.55
CA THR A 531 -15.23 18.66 2.08
C THR A 531 -14.00 18.50 1.19
N THR A 532 -13.52 19.60 0.60
CA THR A 532 -12.36 19.58 -0.30
C THR A 532 -11.19 20.34 0.32
N THR A 533 -10.05 19.66 0.49
CA THR A 533 -8.80 20.26 0.95
C THR A 533 -7.78 20.19 -0.18
N THR A 534 -7.18 21.32 -0.54
CA THR A 534 -6.14 21.38 -1.58
C THR A 534 -4.80 21.69 -0.94
N THR A 535 -3.87 20.75 -0.99
CA THR A 535 -2.51 20.92 -0.48
C THR A 535 -1.55 21.10 -1.66
N ARG A 536 -0.71 22.15 -1.62
CA ARG A 536 0.33 22.38 -2.63
C ARG A 536 1.64 21.80 -2.09
N PHE A 537 2.25 20.89 -2.85
CA PHE A 537 3.59 20.37 -2.59
C PHE A 537 4.59 21.01 -3.57
#